data_AF-A0A370DLT0-F1
#
_entry.id   AF-A0A370DLT0-F1
#
_cell.length_a   1.000
_cell.length_b   1.000
_cell.length_c   1.000
_cell.angle_alpha   90.00
_cell.angle_beta   90.00
_cell.angle_gamma   90.00
#
_symmetry.space_group_name_H-M   'P 1'
#
loop_
_entity.id
_entity.type
_entity.pdbx_description
1 polymer ?
#
loop_
_entity_poly.entity_id
_entity_poly.type
_entity_poly.pdbx_seq_one_letter_code
_entity_poly.pdbx_strand_id
1 'polypeptide(L)'
;MNSTKALISAALFATVSFAAGCDTQPVKANACIPPQGHDLDVAVSQSKSDLSDVCGFQFNAYLERLMNIAESDPKPANKEKFSEFLLWSNQAGLLSKQQAKSIYNRYFNVKYVSLMGDYNNCSLTCPKQQEVLSNMEQELLDKERGLVKISRDTGSYQRADRLLKETELVLEATCTACGAN
;
A
#
# COMPACT_ATOMS: atom_id res chain seq x y z
N MET A 1 26.72 48.45 -75.95
CA MET A 1 25.54 49.15 -76.50
C MET A 1 24.46 48.10 -76.74
N ASN A 2 23.27 48.35 -76.17
CA ASN A 2 21.98 47.66 -76.31
C ASN A 2 21.86 46.29 -75.61
N SER A 3 21.27 46.20 -74.41
CA SER A 3 19.83 46.26 -74.03
C SER A 3 18.95 45.22 -74.73
N THR A 4 18.50 44.20 -73.98
CA THR A 4 17.07 43.98 -73.72
C THR A 4 16.86 42.93 -72.61
N LYS A 5 15.92 43.23 -71.71
CA LYS A 5 15.46 42.41 -70.59
C LYS A 5 14.42 41.41 -71.10
N ALA A 6 14.37 40.21 -70.51
CA ALA A 6 13.15 39.39 -70.48
C ALA A 6 13.06 38.70 -69.11
N LEU A 7 12.13 39.21 -68.30
CA LEU A 7 11.60 38.61 -67.08
C LEU A 7 10.56 37.56 -67.50
N ILE A 8 10.71 36.30 -67.07
CA ILE A 8 9.57 35.37 -66.96
C ILE A 8 9.72 34.57 -65.67
N SER A 9 8.79 34.85 -64.75
CA SER A 9 8.59 34.19 -63.47
C SER A 9 8.13 32.75 -63.66
N ALA A 10 8.85 31.79 -63.09
CA ALA A 10 8.35 30.43 -62.87
C ALA A 10 7.90 30.32 -61.41
N ALA A 11 6.58 30.31 -61.20
CA ALA A 11 5.97 30.09 -59.90
C ALA A 11 6.20 28.62 -59.47
N LEU A 12 7.01 28.41 -58.44
CA LEU A 12 7.12 27.14 -57.75
C LEU A 12 5.86 26.91 -56.92
N PHE A 13 5.00 25.98 -57.34
CA PHE A 13 3.97 25.41 -56.49
C PHE A 13 4.64 24.43 -55.51
N ALA A 14 4.97 24.92 -54.30
CA ALA A 14 5.32 24.05 -53.19
C ALA A 14 4.02 23.53 -52.55
N THR A 15 3.66 22.30 -52.86
CA THR A 15 2.59 21.55 -52.20
C THR A 15 3.02 21.22 -50.78
N VAL A 16 2.49 21.96 -49.79
CA VAL A 16 2.64 21.63 -48.38
C VAL A 16 1.67 20.49 -48.06
N SER A 17 2.19 19.27 -47.98
CA SER A 17 1.44 18.11 -47.47
C SER A 17 1.26 18.27 -45.97
N PHE A 18 0.02 18.51 -45.56
CA PHE A 18 -0.41 18.40 -44.16
C PHE A 18 -0.31 16.94 -43.72
N ALA A 19 0.76 16.58 -43.03
CA ALA A 19 0.74 15.42 -42.15
C ALA A 19 0.16 15.87 -40.81
N ALA A 20 -1.17 15.89 -40.71
CA ALA A 20 -1.82 15.78 -39.41
C ALA A 20 -1.57 14.35 -38.93
N GLY A 21 -0.41 14.13 -38.30
CA GLY A 21 -0.19 12.94 -37.50
C GLY A 21 -1.21 13.00 -36.38
N CYS A 22 -2.25 12.16 -36.44
CA CYS A 22 -3.01 11.82 -35.26
C CYS A 22 -2.03 11.12 -34.32
N ASP A 23 -1.45 11.87 -33.39
CA ASP A 23 -0.90 11.31 -32.17
C ASP A 23 -2.11 10.70 -31.45
N THR A 24 -2.38 9.44 -31.78
CA THR A 24 -3.30 8.62 -31.02
C THR A 24 -2.58 8.32 -29.73
N GLN A 25 -2.58 9.28 -28.80
CA GLN A 25 -2.45 8.96 -27.40
C GLN A 25 -3.48 7.84 -27.17
N PRO A 26 -3.06 6.63 -26.77
CA PRO A 26 -4.01 5.61 -26.42
C PRO A 26 -4.87 6.27 -25.35
N VAL A 27 -6.19 6.33 -25.61
CA VAL A 27 -7.15 6.60 -24.55
C VAL A 27 -6.79 5.58 -23.48
N LYS A 28 -6.15 6.02 -22.40
CA LYS A 28 -6.03 5.22 -21.19
C LYS A 28 -7.48 5.00 -20.79
N ALA A 29 -8.07 3.91 -21.27
CA ALA A 29 -9.21 3.34 -20.59
C ALA A 29 -8.75 3.27 -19.13
N ASN A 30 -9.56 3.84 -18.23
CA ASN A 30 -9.35 3.89 -16.79
C ASN A 30 -9.39 2.48 -16.21
N ALA A 31 -8.52 1.62 -16.71
CA ALA A 31 -8.36 0.25 -16.34
C ALA A 31 -7.53 0.34 -15.08
N CYS A 32 -8.22 0.56 -13.96
CA CYS A 32 -7.66 0.52 -12.61
C CYS A 32 -7.14 -0.89 -12.32
N ILE A 33 -6.07 -1.27 -13.03
CA ILE A 33 -5.43 -2.58 -13.01
C ILE A 33 -4.20 -2.44 -12.11
N PRO A 34 -4.15 -3.17 -10.99
CA PRO A 34 -2.98 -3.17 -10.12
C PRO A 34 -1.68 -3.52 -10.87
N PRO A 35 -0.53 -2.98 -10.44
CA PRO A 35 0.74 -3.12 -11.14
C PRO A 35 1.16 -4.59 -11.31
N GLN A 36 1.76 -4.90 -12.45
CA GLN A 36 2.33 -6.22 -12.75
C GLN A 36 3.86 -6.23 -12.61
N GLY A 37 4.47 -7.41 -12.71
CA GLY A 37 5.93 -7.58 -12.57
C GLY A 37 6.38 -7.91 -11.15
N HIS A 38 7.68 -7.79 -10.91
CA HIS A 38 8.37 -8.19 -9.67
C HIS A 38 9.10 -7.03 -8.97
N ASP A 39 9.26 -5.87 -9.63
CA ASP A 39 9.93 -4.72 -9.05
C ASP A 39 8.95 -3.91 -8.19
N LEU A 40 9.19 -3.89 -6.87
CA LEU A 40 8.34 -3.19 -5.92
C LEU A 40 8.39 -1.66 -6.08
N ASP A 41 9.53 -1.06 -6.46
CA ASP A 41 9.67 0.39 -6.58
C ASP A 41 8.89 0.92 -7.79
N VAL A 42 8.99 0.20 -8.90
CA VAL A 42 8.18 0.46 -10.10
C VAL A 42 6.70 0.28 -9.78
N ALA A 43 6.33 -0.80 -9.08
CA ALA A 43 4.95 -1.08 -8.72
C ALA A 43 4.36 -0.01 -7.76
N VAL A 44 5.12 0.44 -6.76
CA VAL A 44 4.70 1.52 -5.85
C VAL A 44 4.51 2.82 -6.63
N SER A 45 5.43 3.16 -7.53
CA SER A 45 5.34 4.38 -8.34
C SER A 45 4.12 4.38 -9.25
N GLN A 46 3.86 3.26 -9.92
CA GLN A 46 2.66 3.06 -10.74
C GLN A 46 1.39 3.14 -9.89
N SER A 47 1.36 2.47 -8.74
CA SER A 47 0.21 2.51 -7.81
C SER A 47 -0.10 3.93 -7.35
N LYS A 48 0.93 4.72 -7.03
CA LYS A 48 0.75 6.12 -6.64
C LYS A 48 0.12 6.93 -7.78
N SER A 49 0.59 6.75 -9.01
CA SER A 49 0.04 7.41 -10.19
C SER A 49 -1.44 7.06 -10.38
N ASP A 50 -1.79 5.77 -10.38
CA ASP A 50 -3.16 5.33 -10.67
C ASP A 50 -4.14 5.74 -9.56
N LEU A 51 -3.75 5.55 -8.30
CA LEU A 51 -4.60 5.84 -7.15
C LEU A 51 -4.79 7.35 -6.91
N SER A 52 -3.87 8.19 -7.37
CA SER A 52 -4.01 9.66 -7.28
C SER A 52 -5.04 10.25 -8.24
N ASP A 53 -5.43 9.48 -9.26
CA ASP A 53 -6.40 9.87 -10.27
C ASP A 53 -7.76 9.21 -9.98
N VAL A 54 -8.40 8.62 -10.97
CA VAL A 54 -9.75 8.02 -10.85
C VAL A 54 -9.80 6.70 -10.08
N CYS A 55 -8.66 6.07 -9.76
CA CYS A 55 -8.63 4.70 -9.22
C CYS A 55 -8.57 4.62 -7.69
N GLY A 56 -8.71 5.72 -6.95
CA GLY A 56 -8.58 5.73 -5.48
C GLY A 56 -9.47 4.70 -4.76
N PHE A 57 -10.64 4.38 -5.30
CA PHE A 57 -11.55 3.35 -4.77
C PHE A 57 -10.97 1.92 -4.77
N GLN A 58 -9.92 1.67 -5.55
CA GLN A 58 -9.24 0.38 -5.64
C GLN A 58 -8.04 0.26 -4.69
N PHE A 59 -7.85 1.19 -3.75
CA PHE A 59 -6.70 1.19 -2.84
C PHE A 59 -6.34 -0.19 -2.27
N ASN A 60 -7.33 -0.94 -1.77
CA ASN A 60 -7.10 -2.26 -1.19
C ASN A 60 -6.55 -3.28 -2.20
N ALA A 61 -7.02 -3.25 -3.45
CA ALA A 61 -6.53 -4.15 -4.50
C ALA A 61 -5.07 -3.83 -4.89
N TYR A 62 -4.72 -2.55 -4.92
CA TYR A 62 -3.34 -2.10 -5.16
C TYR A 62 -2.42 -2.48 -3.99
N LEU A 63 -2.83 -2.22 -2.75
CA LEU A 63 -2.07 -2.59 -1.57
C LEU A 63 -1.80 -4.11 -1.53
N GLU A 64 -2.82 -4.92 -1.76
CA GLU A 64 -2.70 -6.38 -1.81
C GLU A 64 -1.73 -6.82 -2.91
N ARG A 65 -1.80 -6.20 -4.09
CA ARG A 65 -0.86 -6.49 -5.18
C ARG A 65 0.58 -6.12 -4.82
N LEU A 66 0.80 -4.97 -4.19
CA LEU A 66 2.13 -4.55 -3.73
C LEU A 66 2.70 -5.54 -2.71
N MET A 67 1.87 -6.03 -1.78
CA MET A 67 2.27 -7.07 -0.81
C MET A 67 2.71 -8.34 -1.53
N ASN A 68 1.93 -8.83 -2.50
CA ASN A 68 2.29 -10.02 -3.29
C ASN A 68 3.59 -9.87 -4.10
N ILE A 69 3.85 -8.67 -4.64
CA ILE A 69 5.12 -8.37 -5.31
C ILE A 69 6.27 -8.42 -4.31
N ALA A 70 6.11 -7.79 -3.14
CA ALA A 70 7.14 -7.74 -2.12
C ALA A 70 7.46 -9.11 -1.49
N GLU A 71 6.49 -10.02 -1.42
CA GLU A 71 6.70 -11.41 -1.00
C GLU A 71 7.61 -12.21 -1.95
N SER A 72 7.62 -11.84 -3.24
CA SER A 72 8.48 -12.50 -4.23
C SER A 72 9.95 -12.09 -4.12
N ASP A 73 10.23 -10.94 -3.51
CA ASP A 73 11.59 -10.43 -3.25
C ASP A 73 11.68 -9.76 -1.86
N PRO A 74 11.69 -10.56 -0.77
CA PRO A 74 11.62 -10.03 0.59
C PRO A 74 12.91 -9.28 0.98
N LYS A 75 12.78 -8.05 1.46
CA LYS A 75 13.93 -7.20 1.84
C LYS A 75 13.63 -6.36 3.09
N PRO A 76 14.59 -6.15 4.00
CA PRO A 76 14.41 -5.25 5.15
C PRO A 76 13.84 -3.87 4.79
N ALA A 77 14.29 -3.30 3.67
CA ALA A 77 13.83 -2.01 3.17
C ALA A 77 12.35 -1.98 2.76
N ASN A 78 11.71 -3.12 2.47
CA ASN A 78 10.30 -3.15 2.05
C ASN A 78 9.37 -2.58 3.14
N LYS A 79 9.72 -2.76 4.42
CA LYS A 79 8.98 -2.19 5.55
C LYS A 79 8.89 -0.66 5.48
N GLU A 80 9.99 0.00 5.13
CA GLU A 80 10.05 1.45 4.95
C GLU A 80 9.21 1.88 3.75
N LYS A 81 9.32 1.17 2.61
CA LYS A 81 8.50 1.42 1.41
C LYS A 81 7.00 1.37 1.70
N PHE A 82 6.54 0.38 2.47
CA PHE A 82 5.13 0.31 2.87
C PHE A 82 4.74 1.43 3.85
N SER A 83 5.61 1.80 4.79
CA SER A 83 5.38 2.95 5.67
C SER A 83 5.21 4.24 4.86
N GLU A 84 6.10 4.50 3.90
CA GLU A 84 6.05 5.66 3.02
C GLU A 84 4.81 5.64 2.12
N PHE A 85 4.47 4.49 1.55
CA PHE A 85 3.27 4.34 0.73
C PHE A 85 2.00 4.66 1.54
N LEU A 86 1.86 4.12 2.76
CA LEU A 86 0.69 4.40 3.62
C LEU A 86 0.63 5.85 4.08
N LEU A 87 1.78 6.47 4.38
CA LEU A 87 1.85 7.90 4.70
C LEU A 87 1.40 8.75 3.51
N TRP A 88 1.90 8.44 2.32
CA TRP A 88 1.48 9.07 1.07
C TRP A 88 -0.01 8.87 0.82
N SER A 89 -0.56 7.67 1.01
CA SER A 89 -2.00 7.41 0.80
C SER A 89 -2.88 8.22 1.75
N ASN A 90 -2.42 8.46 2.98
CA ASN A 90 -3.10 9.39 3.87
C ASN A 90 -3.03 10.85 3.37
N GLN A 91 -1.87 11.30 2.87
CA GLN A 91 -1.72 12.64 2.30
C GLN A 91 -2.57 12.85 1.03
N ALA A 92 -2.73 11.80 0.22
CA ALA A 92 -3.57 11.79 -0.98
C ALA A 92 -5.08 11.68 -0.67
N GLY A 93 -5.47 11.56 0.60
CA GLY A 93 -6.87 11.44 1.00
C GLY A 93 -7.49 10.06 0.77
N LEU A 94 -6.69 9.05 0.42
CA LEU A 94 -7.16 7.66 0.20
C LEU A 94 -7.42 6.93 1.52
N LEU A 95 -6.70 7.31 2.57
CA LEU A 95 -6.84 6.78 3.92
C LEU A 95 -6.92 7.92 4.92
N SER A 96 -7.65 7.72 6.01
CA SER A 96 -7.43 8.51 7.21
C SER A 96 -6.11 8.15 7.88
N LYS A 97 -5.60 9.05 8.73
CA LYS A 97 -4.40 8.80 9.55
C LYS A 97 -4.54 7.53 10.40
N GLN A 98 -5.74 7.26 10.90
CA GLN A 98 -6.03 6.07 11.70
C GLN A 98 -5.97 4.80 10.84
N GLN A 99 -6.52 4.82 9.62
CA GLN A 99 -6.46 3.68 8.71
C GLN A 99 -5.02 3.37 8.30
N ALA A 100 -4.23 4.38 7.90
CA ALA A 100 -2.83 4.20 7.54
C ALA A 100 -2.02 3.60 8.70
N LYS A 101 -2.20 4.13 9.92
CA LYS A 101 -1.57 3.60 11.14
C LYS A 101 -2.02 2.17 11.44
N SER A 102 -3.32 1.87 11.31
CA SER A 102 -3.88 0.55 11.57
C SER A 102 -3.29 -0.50 10.63
N ILE A 103 -3.26 -0.22 9.31
CA ILE A 103 -2.67 -1.12 8.31
C ILE A 103 -1.19 -1.36 8.61
N TYR A 104 -0.42 -0.30 8.86
CA TYR A 104 1.00 -0.45 9.19
C TYR A 104 1.19 -1.28 10.46
N ASN A 105 0.40 -1.03 11.51
CA ASN A 105 0.52 -1.76 12.76
C ASN A 105 0.18 -3.24 12.61
N ARG A 106 -0.88 -3.54 11.86
CA ARG A 106 -1.35 -4.90 11.60
C ARG A 106 -0.23 -5.77 11.00
N TYR A 107 0.45 -5.27 9.96
CA TYR A 107 1.44 -6.06 9.21
C TYR A 107 2.90 -5.87 9.68
N PHE A 108 3.30 -4.66 10.09
CA PHE A 108 4.72 -4.28 10.20
C PHE A 108 5.15 -3.81 11.60
N ASN A 109 4.22 -3.71 12.55
CA ASN A 109 4.54 -3.37 13.94
C ASN A 109 4.43 -4.58 14.86
N VAL A 110 5.20 -4.56 15.95
CA VAL A 110 5.15 -5.57 17.01
C VAL A 110 3.84 -5.49 17.79
N LYS A 111 3.33 -4.27 18.02
CA LYS A 111 2.10 -4.05 18.79
C LYS A 111 0.87 -4.46 17.97
N TYR A 112 -0.11 -5.04 18.66
CA TYR A 112 -1.35 -5.50 18.07
C TYR A 112 -2.38 -4.38 17.97
N VAL A 113 -3.05 -4.25 16.82
CA VAL A 113 -4.20 -3.38 16.67
C VAL A 113 -5.35 -3.86 17.54
N SER A 114 -5.53 -5.18 17.64
CA SER A 114 -6.49 -5.82 18.55
C SER A 114 -6.22 -5.59 20.04
N LEU A 115 -5.08 -4.99 20.41
CA LEU A 115 -4.77 -4.54 21.78
C LEU A 115 -4.83 -3.02 21.98
N MET A 116 -5.08 -2.24 20.92
CA MET A 116 -5.09 -0.76 21.01
C MET A 116 -6.38 -0.18 21.64
N GLY A 117 -7.24 -1.01 22.22
CA GLY A 117 -8.45 -0.60 22.94
C GLY A 117 -8.25 -0.52 24.45
N ASP A 118 -9.29 -0.08 25.16
CA ASP A 118 -9.33 0.00 26.63
C ASP A 118 -9.52 -1.39 27.27
N TYR A 119 -8.54 -2.28 27.10
CA TYR A 119 -8.52 -3.61 27.75
C TYR A 119 -8.13 -3.55 29.24
N ASN A 120 -8.38 -2.41 29.87
CA ASN A 120 -7.83 -2.05 31.18
C ASN A 120 -8.81 -2.29 32.33
N ASN A 121 -9.99 -2.87 32.07
CA ASN A 121 -10.94 -3.20 33.15
C ASN A 121 -11.58 -4.59 32.96
N CYS A 122 -11.91 -5.20 34.10
CA CYS A 122 -12.53 -6.53 34.20
C CYS A 122 -13.82 -6.63 33.37
N SER A 123 -14.67 -5.61 33.46
CA SER A 123 -16.03 -5.63 32.89
C SER A 123 -16.07 -5.55 31.36
N LEU A 124 -15.08 -4.91 30.73
CA LEU A 124 -15.01 -4.81 29.27
C LEU A 124 -14.17 -5.92 28.65
N THR A 125 -13.10 -6.35 29.34
CA THR A 125 -12.10 -7.25 28.77
C THR A 125 -12.46 -8.72 28.95
N CYS A 126 -12.90 -9.12 30.14
CA CYS A 126 -13.13 -10.54 30.44
C CYS A 126 -14.29 -11.17 29.65
N PRO A 127 -15.42 -10.49 29.42
CA PRO A 127 -16.46 -11.03 28.55
C PRO A 127 -16.01 -11.25 27.09
N LYS A 128 -14.94 -10.57 26.67
CA LYS A 128 -14.43 -10.59 25.30
C LYS A 128 -13.04 -11.21 25.18
N GLN A 129 -12.53 -11.84 26.23
CA GLN A 129 -11.15 -12.36 26.28
C GLN A 129 -10.83 -13.24 25.06
N GLN A 130 -11.70 -14.21 24.78
CA GLN A 130 -11.52 -15.13 23.65
C GLN A 130 -11.56 -14.42 22.29
N GLU A 131 -12.40 -13.40 22.14
CA GLU A 131 -12.47 -12.58 20.92
C GLU A 131 -11.17 -11.80 20.71
N VAL A 132 -10.62 -11.20 21.78
CA VAL A 132 -9.35 -10.45 21.73
C VAL A 132 -8.20 -11.37 21.33
N LEU A 133 -8.07 -12.53 21.98
CA LEU A 133 -7.01 -13.48 21.68
C LEU A 133 -7.12 -14.03 20.25
N SER A 134 -8.32 -14.42 19.81
CA SER A 134 -8.56 -14.85 18.42
C SER A 134 -8.19 -13.77 17.41
N ASN A 135 -8.54 -12.51 17.67
CA ASN A 135 -8.15 -11.39 16.82
C ASN A 135 -6.64 -11.17 16.78
N MET A 136 -5.95 -11.36 17.91
CA MET A 136 -4.48 -11.29 17.96
C MET A 136 -3.82 -12.47 17.22
N GLU A 137 -4.35 -13.69 17.33
CA GLU A 137 -3.84 -14.85 16.59
C GLU A 137 -3.95 -14.62 15.08
N GLN A 138 -5.10 -14.13 14.62
CA GLN A 138 -5.29 -13.76 13.22
C GLN A 138 -4.34 -12.63 12.79
N GLU A 139 -4.14 -11.61 13.63
CA GLU A 139 -3.18 -10.55 13.36
C GLU A 139 -1.72 -11.05 13.36
N LEU A 140 -1.38 -12.11 14.11
CA LEU A 140 -0.05 -12.72 14.06
C LEU A 140 0.24 -13.31 12.67
N LEU A 141 -0.77 -13.87 11.97
CA LEU A 141 -0.62 -14.33 10.58
C LEU A 141 -0.36 -13.15 9.63
N ASP A 142 -1.03 -12.03 9.85
CA ASP A 142 -0.76 -10.80 9.10
C ASP A 142 0.66 -10.28 9.39
N LYS A 143 1.10 -10.33 10.65
CA LYS A 143 2.48 -10.00 11.03
C LYS A 143 3.50 -10.94 10.41
N GLU A 144 3.21 -12.24 10.27
CA GLU A 144 4.08 -13.17 9.55
C GLU A 144 4.27 -12.69 8.10
N ARG A 145 3.17 -12.31 7.44
CA ARG A 145 3.20 -11.78 6.09
C ARG A 145 4.06 -10.52 5.98
N GLY A 146 3.81 -9.51 6.82
CA GLY A 146 4.54 -8.23 6.75
C GLY A 146 5.99 -8.30 7.27
N LEU A 147 6.20 -8.88 8.44
CA LEU A 147 7.50 -8.94 9.09
C LEU A 147 8.40 -10.02 8.47
N VAL A 148 7.89 -11.23 8.22
CA VAL A 148 8.73 -12.32 7.71
C VAL A 148 8.74 -12.33 6.18
N LYS A 149 7.57 -12.46 5.55
CA LYS A 149 7.47 -12.72 4.10
C LYS A 149 7.75 -11.49 3.25
N ILE A 150 7.51 -10.28 3.75
CA ILE A 150 7.76 -9.04 3.00
C ILE A 150 9.10 -8.39 3.39
N SER A 151 9.42 -8.37 4.69
CA SER A 151 10.55 -7.56 5.20
C SER A 151 11.72 -8.33 5.83
N ARG A 152 11.65 -9.66 5.96
CA ARG A 152 12.70 -10.46 6.64
C ARG A 152 13.06 -10.00 8.06
N ASP A 153 12.16 -9.30 8.72
CA ASP A 153 12.25 -8.83 10.11
C ASP A 153 11.75 -9.92 11.08
N THR A 154 12.42 -11.07 11.07
CA THR A 154 12.09 -12.22 11.92
C THR A 154 12.19 -11.87 13.41
N GLY A 155 13.11 -10.98 13.78
CA GLY A 155 13.26 -10.50 15.15
C GLY A 155 12.02 -9.77 15.65
N SER A 156 11.41 -8.88 14.85
CA SER A 156 10.16 -8.23 15.23
C SER A 156 8.99 -9.22 15.27
N TYR A 157 8.95 -10.20 14.36
CA TYR A 157 7.92 -11.25 14.37
C TYR A 157 7.96 -12.06 15.67
N GLN A 158 9.14 -12.52 16.09
CA GLN A 158 9.32 -13.26 17.35
C GLN A 158 8.93 -12.43 18.58
N ARG A 159 9.14 -11.11 18.55
CA ARG A 159 8.66 -10.21 19.61
C ARG A 159 7.13 -10.10 19.62
N ALA A 160 6.48 -10.10 18.46
CA ALA A 160 5.02 -10.09 18.37
C ALA A 160 4.42 -11.41 18.89
N ASP A 161 4.95 -12.56 18.46
CA ASP A 161 4.56 -13.88 18.96
C ASP A 161 4.70 -13.98 20.49
N ARG A 162 5.81 -13.48 21.05
CA ARG A 162 5.99 -13.42 22.50
C ARG A 162 4.95 -12.53 23.18
N LEU A 163 4.67 -11.36 22.61
CA LEU A 163 3.68 -10.43 23.15
C LEU A 163 2.27 -11.06 23.19
N LEU A 164 1.90 -11.86 22.19
CA LEU A 164 0.65 -12.63 22.21
C LEU A 164 0.60 -13.59 23.41
N LYS A 165 1.64 -14.42 23.59
CA LYS A 165 1.73 -15.38 24.71
C LYS A 165 1.70 -14.69 26.08
N GLU A 166 2.42 -13.58 26.21
CA GLU A 166 2.41 -12.78 27.45
C GLU A 166 1.02 -12.17 27.71
N THR A 167 0.34 -11.72 26.66
CA THR A 167 -1.01 -11.16 26.76
C THR A 167 -2.03 -12.23 27.16
N GLU A 168 -1.96 -13.43 26.57
CA GLU A 168 -2.80 -14.57 26.94
C GLU A 168 -2.72 -14.86 28.44
N LEU A 169 -1.49 -14.99 28.97
CA LEU A 169 -1.24 -15.23 30.38
C LEU A 169 -1.80 -14.10 31.27
N VAL A 170 -1.53 -12.84 30.90
CA VAL A 170 -1.97 -11.68 31.68
C VAL A 170 -3.49 -11.54 31.66
N LEU A 171 -4.13 -11.75 30.51
CA LEU A 171 -5.59 -11.68 30.40
C LEU A 171 -6.26 -12.81 31.20
N GLU A 172 -5.74 -14.03 31.13
CA GLU A 172 -6.23 -15.16 31.91
C GLU A 172 -6.14 -14.86 33.41
N ALA A 173 -4.95 -14.49 33.90
CA ALA A 173 -4.74 -14.17 35.30
C ALA A 173 -5.63 -13.01 35.78
N THR A 174 -5.77 -11.96 34.95
CA THR A 174 -6.64 -10.81 35.25
C THR A 174 -8.08 -11.27 35.39
N CYS A 175 -8.60 -12.06 34.45
CA CYS A 175 -9.99 -12.48 34.48
C CYS A 175 -10.30 -13.49 35.57
N THR A 176 -9.37 -14.39 35.92
CA THR A 176 -9.48 -15.22 37.12
C THR A 176 -9.57 -14.37 38.38
N ALA A 177 -8.72 -13.35 38.52
CA ALA A 177 -8.75 -12.45 39.68
C ALA A 177 -10.06 -11.64 39.75
N CYS A 178 -10.62 -11.24 38.61
CA CYS A 178 -11.90 -10.54 38.56
C CYS A 178 -13.08 -11.44 38.96
N GLY A 179 -13.04 -12.73 38.62
CA GLY A 179 -14.08 -13.71 38.95
C GLY A 179 -13.98 -14.31 40.36
N ALA A 180 -12.88 -14.08 41.07
CA ALA A 180 -12.67 -14.51 42.44
C ALA A 180 -13.33 -13.59 43.50
N ASN A 181 -14.19 -12.65 43.08
CA ASN A 181 -14.95 -11.72 43.93
C ASN A 181 -16.45 -12.00 43.89
#